data_AF-A0A1Z8LUQ6-F1
#
_entry.id   AF-A0A1Z8LUQ6-F1
#
_cell.length_a   1.000
_cell.length_b   1.000
_cell.length_c   1.000
_cell.angle_alpha   90.00
_cell.angle_beta   90.00
_cell.angle_gamma   90.00
#
_symmetry.space_group_name_H-M   'P 1'
#
loop_
_entity.id
_entity.type
_entity.pdbx_description
1 polymer ?
#
loop_
_entity_poly.entity_id
_entity_poly.type
_entity_poly.pdbx_seq_one_letter_code
_entity_poly.pdbx_strand_id
1 'polypeptide(L)'
;METLFVLVLYMNGIAKEYMAYWEDPVTKEWVEMGLPGCLAMKRTLKRQGWHDTDGGRYACEKRTVETRIDWEGKKVIARIIDGG
;
A
#
# COMPACT_ATOMS: atom_id res chain seq x y z
N MET A 1 -4.56 2.11 16.04
CA MET A 1 -4.20 0.88 15.29
C MET A 1 -5.40 0.45 14.49
N GLU A 2 -5.19 0.07 13.24
CA GLU A 2 -6.26 -0.27 12.29
C GLU A 2 -5.86 -1.49 11.47
N THR A 3 -6.85 -2.26 11.00
CA THR A 3 -6.60 -3.37 10.08
C THR A 3 -7.04 -2.97 8.68
N LEU A 4 -6.08 -2.85 7.76
CA LEU A 4 -6.30 -2.35 6.40
C LEU A 4 -5.79 -3.35 5.36
N PHE A 5 -6.26 -3.21 4.11
CA PHE A 5 -5.58 -3.79 2.96
C PHE A 5 -4.45 -2.87 2.51
N VAL A 6 -3.23 -3.40 2.48
CA VAL A 6 -2.00 -2.66 2.26
C VAL A 6 -1.31 -3.21 1.01
N LEU A 7 -0.93 -2.31 0.11
CA LEU A 7 0.02 -2.61 -0.94
C LEU A 7 1.43 -2.50 -0.34
N VAL A 8 2.16 -3.60 -0.28
CA VAL A 8 3.51 -3.69 0.29
C VAL A 8 4.52 -3.98 -0.82
N LEU A 9 5.58 -3.18 -0.90
CA LEU A 9 6.77 -3.49 -1.68
C LEU A 9 7.73 -4.30 -0.83
N TYR A 10 7.99 -5.54 -1.25
CA TYR A 10 9.07 -6.36 -0.72
C TYR A 10 10.29 -6.24 -1.61
N MET A 11 11.45 -5.96 -1.02
CA MET A 11 12.74 -6.12 -1.67
C MET A 11 13.60 -7.11 -0.89
N ASN A 12 14.08 -8.16 -1.55
CA ASN A 12 14.82 -9.26 -0.93
C ASN A 12 14.11 -9.82 0.33
N GLY A 13 12.79 -9.97 0.25
CA GLY A 13 11.95 -10.45 1.37
C GLY A 13 11.63 -9.42 2.46
N ILE A 14 12.20 -8.20 2.40
CA ILE A 14 11.99 -7.15 3.41
C ILE A 14 10.96 -6.15 2.91
N ALA A 15 9.95 -5.83 3.74
CA ALA A 15 9.00 -4.76 3.45
C ALA A 15 9.73 -3.40 3.45
N LYS A 16 9.79 -2.74 2.29
CA LYS A 16 10.45 -1.43 2.13
C LYS A 16 9.47 -0.28 2.12
N GLU A 17 8.34 -0.45 1.44
CA GLU A 17 7.30 0.56 1.32
C GLU A 17 5.93 -0.08 1.51
N TYR A 18 4.99 0.70 2.03
CA TYR A 18 3.62 0.26 2.25
C TYR A 18 2.65 1.43 2.16
N MET A 19 1.51 1.21 1.50
CA MET A 19 0.45 2.21 1.36
C MET A 19 -0.93 1.55 1.43
N ALA A 20 -1.89 2.25 2.01
CA ALA A 20 -3.31 1.85 2.08
C ALA A 20 -4.27 2.94 1.57
N TYR A 21 -3.74 4.13 1.27
CA TYR A 21 -4.51 5.30 0.86
C TYR A 21 -3.93 5.83 -0.44
N TRP A 22 -4.79 6.46 -1.24
CA TRP A 22 -4.42 7.04 -2.53
C TRP A 22 -5.37 8.20 -2.86
N GLU A 23 -4.96 9.02 -3.81
CA GLU A 23 -5.87 10.02 -4.41
C GLU A 23 -6.71 9.32 -5.48
N ASP A 24 -8.03 9.28 -5.27
CA ASP A 24 -8.94 8.77 -6.29
C ASP A 24 -8.85 9.67 -7.54
N PRO A 25 -8.57 9.12 -8.72
CA PRO A 25 -8.31 9.92 -9.91
C PRO A 25 -9.57 10.63 -10.42
N VAL A 26 -10.76 10.16 -10.03
CA VAL A 26 -12.07 10.70 -10.42
C VAL A 26 -12.52 11.76 -9.43
N THR A 27 -12.59 11.44 -8.14
CA THR A 27 -13.11 12.36 -7.11
C THR A 27 -12.07 13.34 -6.59
N LYS A 28 -10.78 13.06 -6.81
CA LYS A 28 -9.63 13.78 -6.23
C LYS A 28 -9.58 13.74 -4.71
N GLU A 29 -10.32 12.84 -4.10
CA GLU A 29 -10.34 12.67 -2.65
C GLU A 29 -9.25 11.70 -2.20
N TRP A 30 -8.72 11.94 -1.01
CA TRP A 30 -7.80 11.01 -0.35
C TRP A 30 -8.60 9.89 0.32
N VAL A 31 -8.57 8.69 -0.26
CA VAL A 31 -9.42 7.57 0.16
C VAL A 31 -8.61 6.32 0.48
N GLU A 32 -9.18 5.44 1.31
CA GLU A 32 -8.63 4.09 1.50
C GLU A 32 -8.78 3.27 0.20
N MET A 33 -7.73 2.56 -0.19
CA MET A 33 -7.75 1.70 -1.39
C MET A 33 -8.69 0.50 -1.25
N GLY A 34 -8.73 -0.11 -0.06
CA GLY A 34 -9.28 -1.45 0.13
C GLY A 34 -8.63 -2.51 -0.77
N LEU A 35 -9.17 -3.73 -0.76
CA LEU A 35 -8.69 -4.80 -1.63
C LEU A 35 -8.82 -4.47 -3.13
N PRO A 36 -9.96 -3.92 -3.62
CA PRO A 36 -10.12 -3.60 -5.05
C PRO A 36 -9.09 -2.56 -5.53
N GLY A 37 -8.87 -1.49 -4.77
CA GLY A 37 -7.89 -0.45 -5.10
C GLY A 37 -6.45 -0.99 -5.06
N CYS A 38 -6.11 -1.80 -4.06
CA CYS A 38 -4.80 -2.42 -3.99
C CYS A 38 -4.50 -3.29 -5.22
N LEU A 39 -5.45 -4.16 -5.61
CA LEU A 39 -5.30 -5.00 -6.79
C LEU A 39 -5.25 -4.18 -8.08
N ALA A 40 -6.01 -3.09 -8.17
CA ALA A 40 -5.97 -2.18 -9.31
C ALA A 40 -4.61 -1.49 -9.45
N MET A 41 -4.04 -1.01 -8.34
CA MET A 41 -2.71 -0.40 -8.32
C MET A 41 -1.63 -1.40 -8.71
N LYS A 42 -1.66 -2.63 -8.16
CA LYS A 42 -0.73 -3.70 -8.55
C LYS A 42 -0.82 -4.00 -10.07
N ARG A 43 -2.03 -4.02 -10.64
CA ARG A 43 -2.21 -4.16 -12.10
C ARG A 43 -1.65 -2.97 -12.89
N THR A 44 -1.82 -1.75 -12.39
CA THR A 44 -1.25 -0.54 -13.01
C THR A 44 0.26 -0.58 -13.03
N LEU A 45 0.91 -0.90 -11.90
CA LEU A 45 2.36 -1.06 -11.82
C LEU A 45 2.87 -2.10 -12.83
N LYS A 46 2.16 -3.24 -12.95
CA LYS A 46 2.47 -4.26 -13.97
C LYS A 46 2.39 -3.73 -15.40
N ARG A 47 1.38 -2.92 -15.71
CA ARG A 47 1.25 -2.27 -17.04
C ARG A 47 2.33 -1.23 -17.30
N GLN A 48 2.88 -0.61 -16.25
CA GLN A 48 3.94 0.38 -16.34
C GLN A 48 5.35 -0.25 -16.39
N GLY A 49 5.45 -1.58 -16.50
CA GLY A 49 6.72 -2.29 -16.65
C GLY A 49 7.32 -2.82 -15.35
N TRP A 50 6.62 -2.69 -14.21
CA TRP A 50 7.03 -3.40 -13.00
C TRP A 50 6.68 -4.89 -13.11
N HIS A 51 7.67 -5.75 -12.95
CA HIS A 51 7.46 -7.19 -12.89
C HIS A 51 7.97 -7.72 -11.56
N ASP A 52 7.17 -8.57 -10.92
CA ASP A 52 7.61 -9.27 -9.73
C ASP A 52 8.83 -10.14 -10.10
N THR A 53 9.91 -9.99 -9.34
CA THR A 53 11.17 -10.74 -9.45
C THR A 53 11.51 -11.35 -8.10
N ASP A 54 12.51 -12.23 -8.06
CA ASP A 54 13.00 -12.80 -6.80
C ASP A 54 13.49 -11.72 -5.82
N GLY A 55 14.01 -10.60 -6.35
CA GLY A 55 14.52 -9.49 -5.56
C GLY A 55 13.49 -8.41 -5.21
N GLY A 56 12.32 -8.39 -5.87
CA GLY A 56 11.37 -7.29 -5.75
C GLY A 56 9.95 -7.67 -6.16
N ARG A 57 8.97 -7.55 -5.25
CA ARG A 57 7.56 -7.83 -5.55
C ARG A 57 6.61 -6.90 -4.80
N TYR A 58 5.47 -6.59 -5.42
CA TYR A 58 4.35 -5.97 -4.73
C TYR A 58 3.34 -7.01 -4.25
N ALA A 59 2.84 -6.89 -3.02
CA ALA A 59 1.81 -7.75 -2.45
C ALA A 59 0.66 -6.93 -1.88
N CYS A 60 -0.58 -7.43 -2.06
CA CYS A 60 -1.75 -6.89 -1.38
C CYS A 60 -2.07 -7.76 -0.18
N GLU A 61 -1.92 -7.20 1.02
CA GLU A 61 -2.01 -7.96 2.27
C GLU A 61 -2.94 -7.27 3.27
N LYS A 62 -3.66 -8.07 4.06
CA LYS A 62 -4.40 -7.53 5.22
C LYS A 62 -3.43 -7.42 6.39
N ARG A 63 -3.17 -6.19 6.86
CA ARG A 63 -2.17 -5.90 7.89
C ARG A 63 -2.74 -5.02 8.98
N THR A 64 -2.27 -5.21 10.21
CA THR A 64 -2.48 -4.28 11.31
C THR A 64 -1.43 -3.19 11.20
N VAL A 65 -1.86 -1.93 11.21
CA VAL A 65 -0.98 -0.79 10.99
C VAL A 65 -1.22 0.30 12.03
N GLU A 66 -0.18 1.09 12.27
CA GLU A 66 -0.32 2.43 12.82
C GLU A 66 -0.40 3.44 11.68
N THR A 67 -1.34 4.37 11.82
CA THR A 67 -1.56 5.46 10.88
C THR A 67 -1.13 6.78 11.52
N ARG A 68 -0.78 7.75 10.69
CA ARG A 68 -0.52 9.13 11.11
C ARG A 68 -1.09 10.09 10.08
N ILE A 69 -1.26 11.35 10.48
CA ILE A 69 -1.48 12.44 9.55
C ILE A 69 -0.10 12.94 9.10
N ASP A 70 0.12 13.04 7.80
CA ASP A 70 1.33 13.62 7.24
C ASP A 70 1.27 15.15 7.23
N TRP A 71 2.29 15.79 6.63
CA TRP A 71 2.39 17.24 6.58
C TRP A 71 1.37 17.89 5.62
N GLU A 72 0.75 17.12 4.73
CA GLU A 72 -0.32 17.56 3.83
C GLU A 72 -1.72 17.38 4.44
N GLY A 73 -1.82 16.87 5.67
CA GLY A 73 -3.11 16.55 6.30
C GLY A 73 -3.70 15.22 5.84
N LYS A 74 -2.93 14.39 5.12
CA LYS A 74 -3.38 13.09 4.61
C LYS A 74 -3.09 11.98 5.61
N LYS A 75 -4.03 11.05 5.74
CA LYS A 75 -3.84 9.85 6.55
C LYS A 75 -2.97 8.85 5.81
N VAL A 76 -1.82 8.50 6.40
CA VAL A 76 -0.83 7.58 5.81
C VAL A 76 -0.46 6.48 6.82
N ILE A 77 0.16 5.40 6.33
CA ILE A 77 0.72 4.38 7.21
C ILE A 77 2.03 4.89 7.82
N ALA A 78 2.12 4.85 9.15
CA ALA A 78 3.34 5.15 9.88
C ALA A 78 4.24 3.91 10.00
N ARG A 79 3.64 2.75 10.31
CA ARG A 79 4.32 1.45 10.37
C ARG A 79 3.34 0.28 10.27
N ILE A 80 3.83 -0.85 9.76
CA ILE A 80 3.17 -2.15 9.92
C ILE A 80 3.49 -2.66 11.32
N ILE A 81 2.47 -3.11 12.04
CA ILE A 81 2.65 -3.82 13.29
C ILE A 81 2.66 -5.31 12.91
N ASP A 82 3.86 -5.86 12.75
CA ASP A 82 4.01 -7.29 12.56
C ASP A 82 3.54 -7.99 13.84
N GLY A 83 2.48 -8.78 13.71
CA GLY A 83 2.13 -9.85 14.65
C GLY A 83 2.72 -11.15 14.11
N GLY A 84 4.03 -11.31 14.23
CA GLY A 84 4.78 -12.48 13.74
C GLY A 84 6.26 -12.35 14.01
#